data_AF-C0QFV4-F1
#
_entry.id   AF-C0QFV4-F1
#
_cell.length_a   1.000
_cell.length_b   1.000
_cell.length_c   1.000
_cell.angle_alpha   90.00
_cell.angle_beta   90.00
_cell.angle_gamma   90.00
#
_symmetry.space_group_name_H-M   'P 1'
#
loop_
_entity.id
_entity.type
_entity.pdbx_description
1 polymer ?
#
loop_
_entity_poly.entity_id
_entity_poly.type
_entity_poly.pdbx_seq_one_letter_code
_entity_poly.pdbx_strand_id
1 'polypeptide(L)'
;MRNCHSWMILNESIFQAVQMPQASLKPLNITIFFQPVKTPRKPQKKTMSNKLLLCTDMDRTVIPNGLHPEHPDARAQFRRLCNLPEIVLAYVTGRHLQLVEEAIKKYNLPEPDFIITDVGTKIYQKTCDNWISISQWQKQIAKDWQGKTHYQLQQALSRLPELKLQENSKQNDYKLSYYLPLSADHGKIEHQASLILAELGVNASLILSIDEPEQVGLLDVLPKNATKLHAIIFLQEYLDLGLEETIFCGDSGNDLPVLGSQIRSVLVANADRVIKKRSLELAEKNGSKGSLYVAEENDFPLGGNYCAGVLQGIAFYEPQIIKRLKIS
;
A
#
# COMPACT_ATOMS: atom_id res chain seq x y z
N MET A 1 24.04 -26.93 21.56
CA MET A 1 24.26 -26.03 22.71
C MET A 1 25.03 -24.81 22.24
N ARG A 2 24.43 -23.63 22.47
CA ARG A 2 24.98 -22.26 22.63
C ARG A 2 26.33 -21.89 22.01
N ASN A 3 26.30 -20.85 21.16
CA ASN A 3 26.95 -19.52 21.32
C ASN A 3 26.93 -18.86 19.92
N CYS A 4 26.10 -17.85 19.61
CA CYS A 4 26.03 -16.48 20.12
C CYS A 4 27.36 -15.74 19.93
N HIS A 5 27.47 -14.88 18.91
CA HIS A 5 28.37 -13.73 18.66
C HIS A 5 27.90 -13.14 17.30
N SER A 6 27.87 -11.85 16.98
CA SER A 6 28.20 -10.60 17.66
C SER A 6 27.60 -9.49 16.78
N TRP A 7 26.88 -8.53 17.36
CA TRP A 7 26.46 -7.31 16.68
C TRP A 7 27.56 -6.27 16.88
N MET A 8 28.20 -5.82 15.79
CA MET A 8 29.09 -4.65 15.81
C MET A 8 28.31 -3.43 15.35
N ILE A 9 27.99 -2.55 16.30
CA ILE A 9 27.61 -1.16 16.07
C ILE A 9 28.91 -0.35 16.20
N LEU A 10 29.27 0.41 15.16
CA LEU A 10 30.41 1.34 15.20
C LEU A 10 29.94 2.80 15.23
N ASN A 11 30.19 3.39 16.39
CA ASN A 11 30.59 4.76 16.73
C ASN A 11 29.63 5.95 16.62
N GLU A 12 29.27 6.42 17.83
CA GLU A 12 29.12 7.83 18.20
C GLU A 12 30.48 8.59 18.19
N SER A 13 30.35 9.93 18.22
CA SER A 13 31.33 10.98 18.54
C SER A 13 32.07 11.63 17.37
N ILE A 14 31.74 12.89 17.09
CA ILE A 14 32.64 14.06 17.12
C ILE A 14 31.74 15.31 17.32
N PHE A 15 31.79 15.88 18.52
CA PHE A 15 31.41 17.26 18.81
C PHE A 15 32.72 18.06 18.86
N GLN A 16 32.91 19.00 17.93
CA GLN A 16 33.85 20.10 18.12
C GLN A 16 33.18 21.41 17.75
N ALA A 17 33.16 22.31 18.73
CA ALA A 17 32.57 23.63 18.68
C ALA A 17 33.38 24.57 17.80
N VAL A 18 32.70 25.29 16.91
CA VAL A 18 33.22 26.53 16.29
C VAL A 18 32.26 27.65 16.70
N GLN A 19 32.75 28.53 17.56
CA GLN A 19 32.10 29.80 17.90
C GLN A 19 32.18 30.75 16.69
N MET A 20 31.05 31.29 16.28
CA MET A 20 30.95 32.47 15.41
C MET A 20 29.93 33.47 15.97
N PRO A 21 30.12 34.78 15.72
CA PRO A 21 29.59 35.85 16.56
C PRO A 21 28.10 36.13 16.36
N GLN A 22 27.42 36.50 17.45
CA GLN A 22 26.02 36.92 17.45
C GLN A 22 25.82 38.21 16.66
N ALA A 23 25.20 38.10 15.49
CA ALA A 23 24.59 39.23 14.78
C ALA A 23 23.09 39.29 15.10
N SER A 24 22.64 40.45 15.53
CA SER A 24 21.26 40.74 15.93
C SER A 24 20.29 40.70 14.74
N LEU A 25 19.46 39.66 14.68
CA LEU A 25 18.32 39.58 13.77
C LEU A 25 17.07 40.12 14.48
N LYS A 26 16.59 41.28 14.01
CA LYS A 26 15.27 41.84 14.37
C LYS A 26 14.17 40.89 13.87
N PRO A 27 13.09 40.66 14.63
CA PRO A 27 12.01 39.80 14.17
C PRO A 27 11.25 40.47 13.02
N LEU A 28 11.21 39.83 11.85
CA LEU A 28 10.25 40.15 10.80
C LEU A 28 8.89 39.59 11.22
N ASN A 29 7.95 40.48 11.55
CA ASN A 29 6.53 40.14 11.65
C ASN A 29 5.98 39.84 10.25
N ILE A 30 5.92 38.57 9.87
CA ILE A 30 5.16 38.12 8.70
C ILE A 30 3.73 37.86 9.18
N THR A 31 2.84 38.84 8.94
CA THR A 31 1.40 38.65 9.10
C THR A 31 0.90 37.78 7.94
N ILE A 32 0.68 36.49 8.20
CA ILE A 32 0.02 35.58 7.27
C ILE A 32 -1.47 35.91 7.30
N PHE A 33 -1.98 36.50 6.21
CA PHE A 33 -3.42 36.62 5.98
C PHE A 33 -3.99 35.23 5.68
N PHE A 34 -4.60 34.60 6.69
CA PHE A 34 -5.53 33.50 6.46
C PHE A 34 -6.78 34.07 5.80
N GLN A 35 -6.96 33.82 4.50
CA GLN A 35 -8.30 33.92 3.92
C GLN A 35 -9.17 32.83 4.55
N PRO A 36 -10.38 33.14 5.04
CA PRO A 36 -11.26 32.12 5.59
C PRO A 36 -11.65 31.17 4.45
N VAL A 37 -11.16 29.93 4.53
CA VAL A 37 -11.67 28.82 3.75
C VAL A 37 -13.16 28.74 4.04
N LYS A 38 -13.98 28.82 2.99
CA LYS A 38 -15.44 28.69 3.09
C LYS A 38 -15.74 27.45 3.92
N THR A 39 -16.41 27.66 5.05
CA THR A 39 -16.90 26.59 5.92
C THR A 39 -17.65 25.56 5.07
N PRO A 40 -17.31 24.26 5.15
CA PRO A 40 -18.11 23.25 4.49
C PRO A 40 -19.54 23.35 5.02
N ARG A 41 -20.50 23.29 4.10
CA ARG A 41 -21.94 23.27 4.41
C ARG A 41 -22.20 22.21 5.49
N LYS A 42 -23.08 22.54 6.44
CA LYS A 42 -23.55 21.63 7.49
C LYS A 42 -23.77 20.22 6.92
N PRO A 43 -23.35 19.14 7.62
CA PRO A 43 -23.58 17.79 7.14
C PRO A 43 -25.08 17.58 7.00
N GLN A 44 -25.54 17.46 5.76
CA GLN A 44 -26.84 16.85 5.49
C GLN A 44 -26.75 15.43 6.03
N LYS A 45 -27.77 14.98 6.77
CA LYS A 45 -27.85 13.59 7.28
C LYS A 45 -27.68 12.64 6.08
N LYS A 46 -26.46 12.10 5.90
CA LYS A 46 -26.17 11.03 4.96
C LYS A 46 -27.08 9.87 5.35
N THR A 47 -27.85 9.36 4.40
CA THR A 47 -28.38 8.00 4.51
C THR A 47 -27.17 7.10 4.65
N MET A 48 -26.96 6.50 5.82
CA MET A 48 -25.88 5.53 6.05
C MET A 48 -25.97 4.48 4.96
N SER A 49 -24.98 4.46 4.06
CA SER A 49 -24.83 3.32 3.18
C SER A 49 -24.48 2.15 4.09
N ASN A 50 -25.17 1.02 3.98
CA ASN A 50 -24.75 -0.18 4.72
C ASN A 50 -23.57 -0.87 4.03
N LYS A 51 -22.83 -0.18 3.14
CA LYS A 51 -21.76 -0.78 2.35
C LYS A 51 -20.44 -0.76 3.11
N LEU A 52 -19.64 -1.80 2.91
CA LEU A 52 -18.29 -1.92 3.43
C LEU A 52 -17.36 -2.19 2.25
N LEU A 53 -16.44 -1.26 1.99
CA LEU A 53 -15.34 -1.45 1.05
C LEU A 53 -14.28 -2.32 1.71
N LEU A 54 -14.17 -3.56 1.26
CA LEU A 54 -13.15 -4.51 1.67
C LEU A 54 -12.02 -4.53 0.63
N CYS A 55 -10.93 -3.84 0.94
CA CYS A 55 -9.72 -3.84 0.15
C CYS A 55 -8.77 -4.93 0.66
N THR A 56 -8.27 -5.81 -0.20
CA THR A 56 -7.28 -6.82 0.21
C THR A 56 -6.11 -6.86 -0.75
N ASP A 57 -4.89 -6.98 -0.22
CA ASP A 57 -3.80 -7.52 -1.02
C ASP A 57 -4.10 -8.98 -1.43
N MET A 58 -3.39 -9.47 -2.44
CA MET A 58 -3.59 -10.82 -2.96
C MET A 58 -2.57 -11.82 -2.42
N ASP A 59 -1.31 -11.68 -2.85
CA ASP A 59 -0.23 -12.59 -2.52
C ASP A 59 0.03 -12.60 -1.01
N ARG A 60 0.14 -13.79 -0.43
CA ARG A 60 0.29 -14.00 1.01
C ARG A 60 -0.76 -13.32 1.91
N THR A 61 -1.86 -12.79 1.35
CA THR A 61 -2.98 -12.20 2.09
C THR A 61 -4.29 -12.96 1.84
N VAL A 62 -4.78 -13.08 0.61
CA VAL A 62 -5.90 -14.00 0.29
C VAL A 62 -5.45 -15.22 -0.53
N ILE A 63 -4.24 -15.15 -1.10
CA ILE A 63 -3.57 -16.26 -1.76
C ILE A 63 -2.57 -16.88 -0.79
N PRO A 64 -2.69 -18.17 -0.45
CA PRO A 64 -1.73 -18.86 0.42
C PRO A 64 -0.54 -19.39 -0.39
N ASN A 65 0.22 -18.49 -0.99
CA ASN A 65 1.49 -18.80 -1.67
C ASN A 65 2.72 -18.46 -0.81
N GLY A 66 2.56 -18.48 0.52
CA GLY A 66 3.67 -18.36 1.47
C GLY A 66 4.00 -19.70 2.13
N LEU A 67 4.85 -19.64 3.17
CA LEU A 67 5.31 -20.83 3.90
C LEU A 67 4.32 -21.35 4.94
N HIS A 68 3.35 -20.53 5.35
CA HIS A 68 2.38 -20.88 6.37
C HIS A 68 1.22 -21.67 5.76
N PRO A 69 0.61 -22.61 6.50
CA PRO A 69 -0.61 -23.28 6.06
C PRO A 69 -1.82 -22.34 6.16
N GLU A 70 -2.76 -22.49 5.24
CA GLU A 70 -4.10 -21.90 5.34
C GLU A 70 -5.08 -22.93 5.90
N HIS A 71 -6.01 -22.49 6.74
CA HIS A 71 -7.11 -23.33 7.17
C HIS A 71 -7.99 -23.75 5.98
N PRO A 72 -8.37 -25.03 5.82
CA PRO A 72 -9.09 -25.54 4.65
C PRO A 72 -10.37 -24.76 4.28
N ASP A 73 -11.10 -24.29 5.29
CA ASP A 73 -12.36 -23.56 5.10
C ASP A 73 -12.20 -22.05 4.89
N ALA A 74 -11.00 -21.49 5.06
CA ALA A 74 -10.79 -20.03 5.07
C ALA A 74 -11.27 -19.36 3.77
N ARG A 75 -10.87 -19.88 2.60
CA ARG A 75 -11.31 -19.33 1.30
C ARG A 75 -12.81 -19.51 1.07
N ALA A 76 -13.41 -20.59 1.56
CA ALA A 76 -14.86 -20.79 1.44
C ALA A 76 -15.64 -19.76 2.26
N GLN A 77 -15.18 -19.48 3.47
CA GLN A 77 -15.76 -18.44 4.32
C GLN A 77 -15.52 -17.03 3.78
N PHE A 78 -14.33 -16.78 3.21
CA PHE A 78 -14.03 -15.52 2.52
C PHE A 78 -14.95 -15.28 1.32
N ARG A 79 -15.21 -16.30 0.48
CA ARG A 79 -16.22 -16.19 -0.59
C ARG A 79 -17.61 -15.90 -0.04
N ARG A 80 -18.02 -16.55 1.05
CA ARG A 80 -19.33 -16.28 1.68
C ARG A 80 -19.42 -14.85 2.21
N LEU A 81 -18.33 -14.31 2.77
CA LEU A 81 -18.24 -12.92 3.18
C LEU A 81 -18.41 -11.99 1.98
N CYS A 82 -17.61 -12.15 0.92
CA CYS A 82 -17.64 -11.27 -0.24
C CYS A 82 -18.93 -11.33 -1.06
N ASN A 83 -19.71 -12.41 -0.94
CA ASN A 83 -21.03 -12.54 -1.57
C ASN A 83 -22.15 -11.82 -0.81
N LEU A 84 -21.88 -11.21 0.34
CA LEU A 84 -22.86 -10.39 1.04
C LEU A 84 -23.09 -9.08 0.26
N PRO A 85 -24.35 -8.64 0.07
CA PRO A 85 -24.68 -7.49 -0.79
C PRO A 85 -24.14 -6.14 -0.27
N GLU A 86 -23.79 -6.05 1.01
CA GLU A 86 -23.10 -4.91 1.60
C GLU A 86 -21.60 -4.85 1.30
N ILE A 87 -20.95 -5.96 0.95
CA ILE A 87 -19.50 -5.97 0.72
C ILE A 87 -19.22 -5.50 -0.70
N VAL A 88 -18.36 -4.48 -0.80
CA VAL A 88 -17.72 -4.08 -2.07
C VAL A 88 -16.28 -4.56 -2.00
N LEU A 89 -15.93 -5.54 -2.82
CA LEU A 89 -14.60 -6.15 -2.79
C LEU A 89 -13.65 -5.44 -3.75
N ALA A 90 -12.46 -5.07 -3.27
CA ALA A 90 -11.38 -4.56 -4.09
C ALA A 90 -10.08 -5.34 -3.85
N TYR A 91 -9.49 -5.91 -4.91
CA TYR A 91 -8.12 -6.44 -4.82
C TYR A 91 -7.10 -5.32 -5.07
N VAL A 92 -6.11 -5.20 -4.20
CA VAL A 92 -5.11 -4.13 -4.20
C VAL A 92 -3.71 -4.74 -4.24
N THR A 93 -3.17 -4.90 -5.44
CA THR A 93 -2.03 -5.80 -5.69
C THR A 93 -0.96 -5.20 -6.59
N GLY A 94 0.26 -5.74 -6.50
CA GLY A 94 1.34 -5.49 -7.46
C GLY A 94 1.18 -6.23 -8.79
N ARG A 95 0.26 -7.20 -8.88
CA ARG A 95 -0.05 -7.92 -10.13
C ARG A 95 -0.65 -6.96 -11.16
N HIS A 96 -0.35 -7.19 -12.44
CA HIS A 96 -1.11 -6.59 -13.54
C HIS A 96 -2.41 -7.37 -13.76
N LEU A 97 -3.37 -6.78 -14.50
CA LEU A 97 -4.75 -7.27 -14.60
C LEU A 97 -4.87 -8.76 -14.97
N GLN A 98 -4.16 -9.22 -16.02
CA GLN A 98 -4.21 -10.62 -16.45
C GLN A 98 -3.79 -11.59 -15.33
N LEU A 99 -2.71 -11.29 -14.58
CA LEU A 99 -2.28 -12.11 -13.45
C LEU A 99 -3.25 -12.12 -12.27
N VAL A 100 -4.09 -11.07 -12.14
CA VAL A 100 -5.19 -11.05 -11.18
C VAL A 100 -6.27 -12.03 -11.62
N GLU A 101 -6.69 -11.98 -12.87
CA GLU A 101 -7.73 -12.86 -13.42
C GLU A 101 -7.31 -14.34 -13.36
N GLU A 102 -6.05 -14.63 -13.69
CA GLU A 102 -5.47 -15.97 -13.57
C GLU A 102 -5.44 -16.44 -12.10
N ALA A 103 -5.09 -15.55 -11.16
CA ALA A 103 -5.09 -15.87 -9.74
C ALA A 103 -6.50 -16.14 -9.20
N ILE A 104 -7.50 -15.33 -9.60
CA ILE A 104 -8.89 -15.52 -9.21
C ILE A 104 -9.36 -16.93 -9.58
N LYS A 105 -9.09 -17.36 -10.83
CA LYS A 105 -9.42 -18.71 -11.31
C LYS A 105 -8.63 -19.79 -10.58
N LYS A 106 -7.31 -19.64 -10.48
CA LYS A 106 -6.40 -20.64 -9.89
C LYS A 106 -6.70 -20.91 -8.41
N TYR A 107 -6.99 -19.87 -7.64
CA TYR A 107 -7.20 -19.97 -6.19
C TYR A 107 -8.68 -20.02 -5.79
N ASN A 108 -9.59 -20.00 -6.77
CA ASN A 108 -11.04 -19.96 -6.56
C ASN A 108 -11.45 -18.81 -5.60
N LEU A 109 -10.95 -17.61 -5.91
CA LEU A 109 -11.26 -16.39 -5.17
C LEU A 109 -12.58 -15.80 -5.67
N PRO A 110 -13.31 -15.03 -4.83
CA PRO A 110 -14.49 -14.30 -5.30
C PRO A 110 -14.12 -13.27 -6.37
N GLU A 111 -15.06 -13.00 -7.28
CA GLU A 111 -14.89 -11.92 -8.25
C GLU A 111 -15.04 -10.56 -7.55
N PRO A 112 -14.08 -9.63 -7.70
CA PRO A 112 -14.14 -8.34 -7.03
C PRO A 112 -14.95 -7.32 -7.85
N ASP A 113 -15.46 -6.30 -7.17
CA ASP A 113 -16.08 -5.13 -7.82
C ASP A 113 -15.01 -4.21 -8.44
N PHE A 114 -13.83 -4.15 -7.80
CA PHE A 114 -12.72 -3.33 -8.23
C PHE A 114 -11.38 -4.08 -8.18
N ILE A 115 -10.47 -3.71 -9.07
CA ILE A 115 -9.07 -4.15 -9.01
C ILE A 115 -8.17 -2.93 -9.09
N ILE A 116 -7.30 -2.78 -8.10
CA ILE A 116 -6.19 -1.84 -8.07
C ILE A 116 -4.92 -2.64 -8.40
N THR A 117 -4.35 -2.43 -9.58
CA THR A 117 -3.16 -3.16 -10.07
C THR A 117 -1.90 -2.32 -10.01
N ASP A 118 -0.76 -2.96 -10.28
CA ASP A 118 0.51 -2.29 -10.51
C ASP A 118 0.87 -1.33 -9.35
N VAL A 119 0.68 -1.82 -8.12
CA VAL A 119 1.00 -1.13 -6.85
C VAL A 119 0.22 0.16 -6.63
N GLY A 120 -0.98 0.28 -7.23
CA GLY A 120 -1.84 1.46 -7.07
C GLY A 120 -1.91 2.36 -8.29
N THR A 121 -1.17 2.06 -9.37
CA THR A 121 -1.13 2.95 -10.54
C THR A 121 -2.30 2.79 -11.49
N LYS A 122 -3.08 1.71 -11.40
CA LYS A 122 -4.31 1.53 -12.19
C LYS A 122 -5.46 1.03 -11.33
N ILE A 123 -6.65 1.52 -11.61
CA ILE A 123 -7.89 1.06 -10.97
C ILE A 123 -8.86 0.66 -12.08
N TYR A 124 -9.44 -0.53 -11.94
CA TYR A 124 -10.46 -1.07 -12.82
C TYR A 124 -11.73 -1.32 -12.03
N GLN A 125 -12.87 -1.05 -12.65
CA GLN A 125 -14.18 -1.42 -12.18
C GLN A 125 -14.70 -2.59 -13.00
N LYS A 126 -15.31 -3.58 -12.33
CA LYS A 126 -16.01 -4.67 -13.02
C LYS A 126 -17.31 -4.15 -13.64
N THR A 127 -17.52 -4.42 -14.92
CA THR A 127 -18.78 -4.14 -15.61
C THR A 127 -19.18 -5.32 -16.48
N CYS A 128 -20.30 -5.98 -16.17
CA CYS A 128 -20.70 -7.23 -16.84
C CYS A 128 -19.51 -8.20 -16.91
N ASP A 129 -18.99 -8.49 -18.11
CA ASP A 129 -17.84 -9.39 -18.30
C ASP A 129 -16.50 -8.68 -18.49
N ASN A 130 -16.45 -7.35 -18.44
CA ASN A 130 -15.26 -6.56 -18.76
C ASN A 130 -14.73 -5.76 -17.57
N TRP A 131 -13.45 -5.39 -17.65
CA TRP A 131 -12.78 -4.45 -16.75
C TRP A 131 -12.67 -3.09 -17.43
N ILE A 132 -13.23 -2.05 -16.80
CA ILE A 132 -13.13 -0.67 -17.28
C ILE A 132 -12.16 0.09 -16.40
N SER A 133 -11.11 0.65 -16.99
CA SER A 133 -10.16 1.51 -16.27
C SER A 133 -10.79 2.84 -15.87
N ILE A 134 -10.61 3.24 -14.61
CA ILE A 134 -11.13 4.52 -14.09
C ILE A 134 -10.20 5.66 -14.53
N SER A 135 -10.57 6.34 -15.61
CA SER A 135 -9.77 7.42 -16.20
C SER A 135 -9.51 8.60 -15.26
N GLN A 136 -10.42 8.84 -14.31
CA GLN A 136 -10.29 9.89 -13.29
C GLN A 136 -9.06 9.66 -12.41
N TRP A 137 -8.78 8.41 -12.04
CA TRP A 137 -7.58 8.05 -11.29
C TRP A 137 -6.30 8.31 -12.09
N GLN A 138 -6.28 7.91 -13.36
CA GLN A 138 -5.14 8.16 -14.25
C GLN A 138 -4.84 9.66 -14.35
N LYS A 139 -5.88 10.49 -14.54
CA LYS A 139 -5.74 11.96 -14.57
C LYS A 139 -5.26 12.54 -13.25
N GLN A 140 -5.60 11.92 -12.13
CA GLN A 140 -5.16 12.37 -10.80
C GLN A 140 -3.66 12.15 -10.62
N ILE A 141 -3.18 10.92 -10.87
CA ILE A 141 -1.77 10.58 -10.69
C ILE A 141 -0.86 11.20 -11.77
N ALA A 142 -1.39 11.46 -12.97
CA ALA A 142 -0.65 12.12 -14.04
C ALA A 142 -0.12 13.51 -13.67
N LYS A 143 -0.75 14.19 -12.70
CA LYS A 143 -0.32 15.51 -12.23
C LYS A 143 1.09 15.49 -11.65
N ASP A 144 1.47 14.40 -10.99
CA ASP A 144 2.80 14.25 -10.41
C ASP A 144 3.88 14.10 -11.49
N TRP A 145 3.52 13.64 -12.69
CA TRP A 145 4.43 13.53 -13.83
C TRP A 145 4.69 14.86 -14.53
N GLN A 146 3.95 15.93 -14.20
CA GLN A 146 4.11 17.27 -14.81
C GLN A 146 4.13 17.23 -16.35
N GLY A 147 3.29 16.38 -16.96
CA GLY A 147 3.20 16.21 -18.41
C GLY A 147 4.35 15.41 -19.05
N LYS A 148 5.27 14.87 -18.27
CA LYS A 148 6.30 13.95 -18.76
C LYS A 148 5.71 12.57 -19.06
N THR A 149 6.18 11.96 -20.14
CA THR A 149 5.82 10.61 -20.55
C THR A 149 6.75 9.56 -19.93
N HIS A 150 6.28 8.32 -19.81
CA HIS A 150 7.11 7.16 -19.42
C HIS A 150 8.45 7.14 -20.17
N TYR A 151 8.42 7.32 -21.49
CA TYR A 151 9.63 7.33 -22.33
C TYR A 151 10.62 8.46 -21.96
N GLN A 152 10.12 9.67 -21.66
CA GLN A 152 10.99 10.78 -21.25
C GLN A 152 11.66 10.52 -19.90
N LEU A 153 10.93 9.90 -18.96
CA LEU A 153 11.50 9.52 -17.65
C LEU A 153 12.50 8.38 -17.81
N GLN A 154 12.19 7.40 -18.65
CA GLN A 154 13.09 6.30 -18.99
C GLN A 154 14.41 6.81 -19.58
N GLN A 155 14.35 7.75 -20.54
CA GLN A 155 15.55 8.37 -21.12
C GLN A 155 16.36 9.17 -20.09
N ALA A 156 15.70 9.84 -19.14
CA ALA A 156 16.41 10.59 -18.12
C ALA A 156 17.12 9.65 -17.13
N LEU A 157 16.44 8.57 -16.72
CA LEU A 157 16.97 7.57 -15.80
C LEU A 157 18.03 6.65 -16.42
N SER A 158 18.12 6.56 -17.75
CA SER A 158 19.19 5.78 -18.41
C SER A 158 20.60 6.35 -18.18
N ARG A 159 20.72 7.51 -17.52
CA ARG A 159 22.00 8.06 -17.03
C ARG A 159 22.57 7.27 -15.85
N LEU A 160 21.76 6.44 -15.20
CA LEU A 160 22.16 5.57 -14.09
C LEU A 160 22.45 4.17 -14.65
N PRO A 161 23.72 3.78 -14.83
CA PRO A 161 24.08 2.52 -15.48
C PRO A 161 23.64 1.27 -14.70
N GLU A 162 23.36 1.41 -13.40
CA GLU A 162 22.89 0.33 -12.54
C GLU A 162 21.43 -0.03 -12.80
N LEU A 163 20.63 0.89 -13.37
CA LEU A 163 19.22 0.68 -13.66
C LEU A 163 19.02 -0.09 -14.96
N LYS A 164 18.69 -1.38 -14.84
CA LYS A 164 18.28 -2.21 -15.98
C LYS A 164 16.77 -2.26 -16.08
N LEU A 165 16.19 -1.77 -17.17
CA LEU A 165 14.73 -1.80 -17.35
C LEU A 165 14.19 -3.24 -17.30
N GLN A 166 13.09 -3.45 -16.57
CA GLN A 166 12.34 -4.71 -16.60
C GLN A 166 11.54 -4.85 -17.90
N GLU A 167 11.03 -6.05 -18.16
CA GLU A 167 10.21 -6.37 -19.33
C GLU A 167 8.95 -5.48 -19.46
N ASN A 168 8.44 -5.35 -20.69
CA ASN A 168 7.30 -4.49 -21.01
C ASN A 168 6.05 -4.78 -20.16
N SER A 169 5.83 -6.03 -19.74
CA SER A 169 4.71 -6.41 -18.88
C SER A 169 4.78 -5.86 -17.44
N LYS A 170 5.91 -5.26 -17.04
CA LYS A 170 6.09 -4.60 -15.74
C LYS A 170 6.03 -3.07 -15.84
N GLN A 171 5.96 -2.55 -17.05
CA GLN A 171 5.90 -1.12 -17.35
C GLN A 171 4.45 -0.67 -17.55
N ASN A 172 4.15 0.59 -17.22
CA ASN A 172 2.94 1.26 -17.69
C ASN A 172 3.16 2.78 -17.78
N ASP A 173 2.18 3.54 -18.27
CA ASP A 173 2.28 4.99 -18.46
C ASP A 173 2.77 5.77 -17.23
N TYR A 174 2.47 5.25 -16.03
CA TYR A 174 2.78 5.84 -14.73
C TYR A 174 3.59 4.89 -13.82
N LYS A 175 4.36 3.96 -14.40
CA LYS A 175 5.25 3.05 -13.67
C LYS A 175 6.48 2.70 -14.49
N LEU A 176 7.66 3.01 -13.96
CA LEU A 176 8.92 2.48 -14.46
C LEU A 176 9.50 1.48 -13.47
N SER A 177 9.70 0.25 -13.93
CA SER A 177 10.30 -0.81 -13.11
C SER A 177 11.69 -1.17 -13.61
N TYR A 178 12.65 -1.25 -12.68
CA TYR A 178 14.04 -1.56 -12.95
C TYR A 178 14.54 -2.71 -12.07
N TYR A 179 15.51 -3.45 -12.59
CA TYR A 179 16.40 -4.33 -11.85
C TYR A 179 17.66 -3.56 -11.44
N LEU A 180 18.18 -3.91 -10.26
CA LEU A 180 19.39 -3.39 -9.64
C LEU A 180 20.27 -4.53 -9.14
N PRO A 181 21.60 -4.46 -9.29
CA PRO A 181 22.50 -5.42 -8.63
C PRO A 181 22.40 -5.33 -7.11
N LEU A 182 22.38 -6.46 -6.40
CA LEU A 182 22.37 -6.48 -4.92
C LEU A 182 23.62 -5.85 -4.29
N SER A 183 24.75 -5.88 -4.99
CA SER A 183 26.01 -5.29 -4.54
C SER A 183 26.09 -3.78 -4.72
N ALA A 184 25.12 -3.17 -5.43
CA ALA A 184 25.12 -1.75 -5.68
C ALA A 184 24.67 -0.96 -4.44
N ASP A 185 25.11 0.30 -4.33
CA ASP A 185 24.64 1.21 -3.29
C ASP A 185 23.24 1.73 -3.65
N HIS A 186 22.22 0.99 -3.20
CA HIS A 186 20.81 1.29 -3.52
C HIS A 186 20.39 2.68 -3.02
N GLY A 187 20.89 3.12 -1.86
CA GLY A 187 20.58 4.44 -1.31
C GLY A 187 21.15 5.57 -2.16
N LYS A 188 22.38 5.40 -2.67
CA LYS A 188 22.98 6.36 -3.61
C LYS A 188 22.20 6.43 -4.92
N ILE A 189 21.80 5.27 -5.47
CA ILE A 189 21.07 5.20 -6.74
C ILE A 189 19.68 5.83 -6.61
N GLU A 190 18.95 5.51 -5.53
CA GLU A 190 17.65 6.13 -5.22
C GLU A 190 17.78 7.65 -5.11
N HIS A 191 18.80 8.14 -4.39
CA HIS A 191 19.05 9.56 -4.25
C HIS A 191 19.35 10.23 -5.60
N GLN A 192 20.19 9.63 -6.44
CA GLN A 192 20.49 10.16 -7.77
C GLN A 192 19.29 10.15 -8.72
N ALA A 193 18.49 9.08 -8.71
CA ALA A 193 17.25 8.99 -9.47
C ALA A 193 16.24 10.07 -9.02
N SER A 194 16.12 10.29 -7.71
CA SER A 194 15.28 11.35 -7.14
C SER A 194 15.70 12.74 -7.62
N LEU A 195 17.01 13.04 -7.65
CA LEU A 195 17.52 14.30 -8.17
C LEU A 195 17.19 14.50 -9.67
N ILE A 196 17.41 13.48 -10.50
CA ILE A 196 17.10 13.53 -11.94
C ILE A 196 15.60 13.79 -12.17
N LEU A 197 14.73 13.14 -11.40
CA LEU A 197 13.28 13.31 -11.52
C LEU A 197 12.85 14.71 -11.03
N ALA A 198 13.45 15.20 -9.93
CA ALA A 198 13.20 16.54 -9.42
C ALA A 198 13.61 17.64 -10.42
N GLU A 199 14.74 17.48 -11.13
CA GLU A 199 15.16 18.39 -12.21
C GLU A 199 14.14 18.47 -13.35
N LEU A 200 13.39 17.41 -13.59
CA LEU A 200 12.30 17.37 -14.58
C LEU A 200 10.97 17.91 -14.04
N GLY A 201 10.93 18.33 -12.78
CA GLY A 201 9.72 18.74 -12.05
C GLY A 201 8.84 17.57 -11.61
N VAL A 202 9.29 16.33 -11.77
CA VAL A 202 8.50 15.14 -11.49
C VAL A 202 8.48 14.85 -10.00
N ASN A 203 7.28 14.72 -9.46
CA ASN A 203 7.06 14.38 -8.06
C ASN A 203 6.89 12.85 -7.95
N ALA A 204 7.99 12.12 -7.83
CA ALA A 204 7.98 10.66 -7.79
C ALA A 204 8.08 10.07 -6.37
N SER A 205 7.53 8.87 -6.22
CA SER A 205 7.86 7.91 -5.16
C SER A 205 8.73 6.84 -5.76
N LEU A 206 9.86 6.57 -5.11
CA LEU A 206 10.78 5.50 -5.45
C LEU A 206 10.57 4.38 -4.43
N ILE A 207 10.28 3.17 -4.91
CA ILE A 207 10.07 1.99 -4.05
C ILE A 207 11.19 1.01 -4.35
N LEU A 208 12.09 0.82 -3.38
CA LEU A 208 13.11 -0.21 -3.39
C LEU A 208 12.61 -1.47 -2.71
N SER A 209 12.84 -2.61 -3.35
CA SER A 209 12.60 -3.93 -2.77
C SER A 209 13.62 -4.95 -3.27
N ILE A 210 13.63 -6.14 -2.67
CA ILE A 210 14.48 -7.25 -3.09
C ILE A 210 13.57 -8.39 -3.53
N ASP A 211 13.82 -8.94 -4.72
CA ASP A 211 13.29 -10.23 -5.13
C ASP A 211 14.21 -11.32 -4.56
N GLU A 212 13.78 -11.95 -3.47
CA GLU A 212 14.59 -12.97 -2.79
C GLU A 212 14.81 -14.22 -3.65
N PRO A 213 13.80 -14.79 -4.35
CA PRO A 213 14.02 -15.89 -5.29
C PRO A 213 15.08 -15.61 -6.36
N GLU A 214 15.01 -14.44 -7.00
CA GLU A 214 15.90 -14.07 -8.11
C GLU A 214 17.20 -13.39 -7.64
N GLN A 215 17.33 -13.13 -6.33
CA GLN A 215 18.48 -12.44 -5.72
C GLN A 215 18.83 -11.13 -6.45
N VAL A 216 17.81 -10.30 -6.70
CA VAL A 216 17.96 -9.03 -7.44
C VAL A 216 17.25 -7.89 -6.72
N GLY A 217 17.83 -6.69 -6.77
CA GLY A 217 17.17 -5.48 -6.32
C GLY A 217 16.14 -5.01 -7.34
N LEU A 218 15.04 -4.44 -6.87
CA LEU A 218 13.98 -3.87 -7.69
C LEU A 218 13.82 -2.40 -7.33
N LEU A 219 13.63 -1.55 -8.34
CA LEU A 219 13.23 -0.15 -8.17
C LEU A 219 11.99 0.14 -9.01
N ASP A 220 10.91 0.52 -8.35
CA ASP A 220 9.73 1.09 -9.00
C ASP A 220 9.72 2.60 -8.84
N VAL A 221 9.53 3.31 -9.96
CA VAL A 221 9.35 4.77 -10.02
C VAL A 221 7.89 5.04 -10.35
N LEU A 222 7.18 5.61 -9.39
CA LEU A 222 5.73 5.84 -9.42
C LEU A 222 5.42 7.32 -9.15
N PRO A 223 4.27 7.85 -9.58
CA PRO A 223 3.76 9.12 -9.09
C PRO A 223 3.75 9.12 -7.56
N LYS A 224 4.18 10.23 -6.92
CA LYS A 224 4.25 10.30 -5.46
C LYS A 224 2.93 9.95 -4.78
N ASN A 225 1.82 10.33 -5.42
CA ASN A 225 0.48 10.06 -4.93
C ASN A 225 -0.19 8.84 -5.62
N ALA A 226 0.59 7.87 -6.14
CA ALA A 226 0.09 6.62 -6.72
C ALA A 226 0.59 5.39 -5.95
N THR A 227 0.11 5.25 -4.71
CA THR A 227 0.37 4.05 -3.88
C THR A 227 -0.94 3.33 -3.58
N LYS A 228 -0.86 2.12 -3.00
CA LYS A 228 -2.03 1.40 -2.47
C LYS A 228 -2.93 2.31 -1.61
N LEU A 229 -2.33 3.08 -0.69
CA LEU A 229 -3.06 4.03 0.17
C LEU A 229 -3.85 5.07 -0.65
N HIS A 230 -3.20 5.77 -1.56
CA HIS A 230 -3.84 6.83 -2.33
C HIS A 230 -4.94 6.28 -3.26
N ALA A 231 -4.71 5.10 -3.84
CA ALA A 231 -5.70 4.44 -4.69
C ALA A 231 -6.93 4.00 -3.88
N ILE A 232 -6.76 3.52 -2.64
CA ILE A 232 -7.87 3.18 -1.74
C ILE A 232 -8.63 4.45 -1.32
N ILE A 233 -7.93 5.54 -0.95
CA ILE A 233 -8.57 6.82 -0.61
C ILE A 233 -9.38 7.35 -1.81
N PHE A 234 -8.80 7.30 -3.02
CA PHE A 234 -9.52 7.67 -4.23
C PHE A 234 -10.77 6.80 -4.44
N LEU A 235 -10.67 5.49 -4.25
CA LEU A 235 -11.80 4.58 -4.46
C LEU A 235 -12.89 4.80 -3.40
N GLN A 236 -12.51 5.07 -2.15
CA GLN A 236 -13.41 5.46 -1.07
C GLN A 236 -14.20 6.73 -1.46
N GLU A 237 -13.52 7.78 -1.92
CA GLU A 237 -14.16 9.02 -2.39
C GLU A 237 -15.04 8.78 -3.61
N TYR A 238 -14.58 7.95 -4.56
CA TYR A 238 -15.31 7.59 -5.77
C TYR A 238 -16.63 6.88 -5.47
N LEU A 239 -16.68 6.12 -4.37
CA LEU A 239 -17.86 5.38 -3.90
C LEU A 239 -18.69 6.16 -2.87
N ASP A 240 -18.29 7.38 -2.49
CA ASP A 240 -18.89 8.20 -1.42
C ASP A 240 -18.93 7.51 -0.04
N LEU A 241 -17.95 6.64 0.24
CA LEU A 241 -17.81 5.90 1.50
C LEU A 241 -16.95 6.66 2.53
N GLY A 242 -17.24 6.47 3.81
CA GLY A 242 -16.47 7.01 4.91
C GLY A 242 -15.30 6.12 5.37
N LEU A 243 -14.50 6.66 6.29
CA LEU A 243 -13.33 5.97 6.86
C LEU A 243 -13.69 4.66 7.58
N GLU A 244 -14.80 4.68 8.33
CA GLU A 244 -15.29 3.50 9.06
C GLU A 244 -15.90 2.44 8.12
N GLU A 245 -16.29 2.83 6.91
CA GLU A 245 -16.86 1.94 5.88
C GLU A 245 -15.77 1.35 4.95
N THR A 246 -14.48 1.46 5.31
CA THR A 246 -13.37 0.94 4.52
C THR A 246 -12.42 0.14 5.39
N ILE A 247 -12.18 -1.12 5.01
CA ILE A 247 -11.20 -1.99 5.66
C ILE A 247 -10.17 -2.44 4.64
N PHE A 248 -8.89 -2.33 4.99
CA PHE A 248 -7.78 -2.86 4.21
C PHE A 248 -7.18 -4.11 4.87
N CYS A 249 -6.73 -5.09 4.09
CA CYS A 249 -6.01 -6.26 4.57
C CYS A 249 -4.71 -6.48 3.76
N GLY A 250 -3.59 -6.74 4.44
CA GLY A 250 -2.29 -6.98 3.78
C GLY A 250 -1.31 -7.78 4.64
N ASP A 251 -0.11 -8.05 4.10
CA ASP A 251 0.94 -8.84 4.75
C ASP A 251 2.34 -8.21 4.69
N SER A 252 2.58 -7.24 3.80
CA SER A 252 3.94 -6.94 3.33
C SER A 252 4.34 -5.46 3.38
N GLY A 253 5.57 -5.17 2.93
CA GLY A 253 6.16 -3.83 2.98
C GLY A 253 5.40 -2.77 2.17
N ASN A 254 4.81 -3.14 1.02
CA ASN A 254 4.06 -2.21 0.19
C ASN A 254 2.68 -1.83 0.80
N ASP A 255 2.27 -2.55 1.85
CA ASP A 255 1.06 -2.29 2.61
C ASP A 255 1.29 -1.34 3.79
N LEU A 256 2.55 -1.14 4.22
CA LEU A 256 2.91 -0.31 5.37
C LEU A 256 2.29 1.10 5.35
N PRO A 257 2.23 1.82 4.21
CA PRO A 257 1.55 3.12 4.17
C PRO A 257 0.07 3.02 4.53
N VAL A 258 -0.61 1.94 4.15
CA VAL A 258 -2.02 1.71 4.49
C VAL A 258 -2.17 1.29 5.95
N LEU A 259 -1.35 0.33 6.40
CA LEU A 259 -1.35 -0.20 7.77
C LEU A 259 -1.02 0.86 8.83
N GLY A 260 -0.23 1.88 8.46
CA GLY A 260 0.08 3.03 9.30
C GLY A 260 -0.84 4.24 9.08
N SER A 261 -1.91 4.13 8.30
CA SER A 261 -2.87 5.21 8.04
C SER A 261 -4.06 5.16 8.99
N GLN A 262 -5.01 6.09 8.83
CA GLN A 262 -6.27 6.09 9.59
C GLN A 262 -7.27 5.03 9.09
N ILE A 263 -7.04 4.42 7.92
CA ILE A 263 -7.91 3.37 7.37
C ILE A 263 -7.86 2.15 8.29
N ARG A 264 -9.03 1.62 8.65
CA ARG A 264 -9.13 0.36 9.40
C ARG A 264 -8.40 -0.72 8.63
N SER A 265 -7.38 -1.30 9.24
CA SER A 265 -6.42 -2.17 8.56
C SER A 265 -6.22 -3.45 9.35
N VAL A 266 -6.00 -4.53 8.62
CA VAL A 266 -5.76 -5.88 9.13
C VAL A 266 -4.44 -6.36 8.59
N LEU A 267 -3.50 -6.68 9.49
CA LEU A 267 -2.27 -7.36 9.16
C LEU A 267 -2.44 -8.86 9.43
N VAL A 268 -2.39 -9.69 8.39
CA VAL A 268 -2.62 -11.14 8.54
C VAL A 268 -1.52 -11.82 9.37
N ALA A 269 -1.83 -12.94 10.03
CA ALA A 269 -0.94 -13.55 11.01
C ALA A 269 0.35 -14.11 10.39
N ASN A 270 0.33 -14.49 9.11
CA ASN A 270 1.49 -14.95 8.35
C ASN A 270 2.41 -13.82 7.87
N ALA A 271 2.11 -12.55 8.21
CA ALA A 271 3.01 -11.44 7.92
C ALA A 271 4.33 -11.59 8.70
N ASP A 272 5.44 -11.21 8.07
CA ASP A 272 6.76 -11.29 8.69
C ASP A 272 6.86 -10.44 9.96
N ARG A 273 7.67 -10.90 10.92
CA ARG A 273 7.86 -10.21 12.21
C ARG A 273 8.34 -8.76 12.03
N VAL A 274 9.18 -8.52 11.03
CA VAL A 274 9.68 -7.17 10.71
C VAL A 274 8.54 -6.27 10.23
N ILE A 275 7.62 -6.79 9.42
CA ILE A 275 6.45 -6.04 8.94
C ILE A 275 5.49 -5.75 10.09
N LYS A 276 5.21 -6.73 10.97
CA LYS A 276 4.40 -6.53 12.18
C LYS A 276 4.94 -5.40 13.06
N LYS A 277 6.24 -5.44 13.37
CA LYS A 277 6.91 -4.41 14.16
C LYS A 277 6.82 -3.02 13.50
N ARG A 278 7.19 -2.92 12.22
CA ARG A 278 7.14 -1.65 11.48
C ARG A 278 5.74 -1.07 11.36
N SER A 279 4.73 -1.93 11.17
CA SER A 279 3.33 -1.51 11.09
C SER A 279 2.86 -0.86 12.39
N LEU A 280 3.17 -1.48 13.53
CA LEU A 280 2.85 -0.95 14.86
C LEU A 280 3.57 0.37 15.14
N GLU A 281 4.88 0.46 14.84
CA GLU A 281 5.67 1.68 15.00
C GLU A 281 5.12 2.84 14.14
N LEU A 282 4.74 2.56 12.89
CA LEU A 282 4.14 3.55 11.99
C LEU A 282 2.76 3.99 12.47
N ALA A 283 1.90 3.05 12.87
CA ALA A 283 0.57 3.36 13.38
C ALA A 283 0.63 4.19 14.68
N GLU A 284 1.59 3.92 15.56
CA GLU A 284 1.84 4.72 16.76
C GLU A 284 2.34 6.12 16.39
N LYS A 285 3.36 6.22 15.53
CA LYS A 285 3.91 7.50 15.08
C LYS A 285 2.86 8.40 14.42
N ASN A 286 1.94 7.81 13.67
CA ASN A 286 0.89 8.53 12.95
C ASN A 286 -0.39 8.73 13.77
N GLY A 287 -0.44 8.26 15.02
CA GLY A 287 -1.63 8.36 15.88
C GLY A 287 -2.82 7.51 15.41
N SER A 288 -2.57 6.46 14.63
CA SER A 288 -3.59 5.59 14.02
C SER A 288 -3.59 4.16 14.57
N LYS A 289 -3.00 3.94 15.76
CA LYS A 289 -2.97 2.62 16.42
C LYS A 289 -4.35 1.97 16.56
N GLY A 290 -5.40 2.76 16.78
CA GLY A 290 -6.79 2.25 16.87
C GLY A 290 -7.34 1.72 15.55
N SER A 291 -6.70 2.05 14.43
CA SER A 291 -7.08 1.61 13.08
C SER A 291 -6.31 0.36 12.63
N LEU A 292 -5.38 -0.19 13.40
CA LEU A 292 -4.61 -1.38 13.01
C LEU A 292 -4.98 -2.57 13.90
N TYR A 293 -5.42 -3.65 13.26
CA TYR A 293 -5.63 -4.96 13.87
C TYR A 293 -4.56 -5.93 13.36
N VAL A 294 -3.90 -6.65 14.26
CA VAL A 294 -2.93 -7.69 13.89
C VAL A 294 -3.57 -9.03 14.19
N ALA A 295 -3.74 -9.85 13.16
CA ALA A 295 -4.33 -11.18 13.26
C ALA A 295 -3.38 -12.15 13.99
N GLU A 296 -3.98 -13.10 14.70
CA GLU A 296 -3.30 -14.10 15.53
C GLU A 296 -3.80 -15.51 15.21
N GLU A 297 -2.92 -16.51 15.28
CA GLU A 297 -3.25 -17.88 14.90
C GLU A 297 -4.22 -18.59 15.87
N ASN A 298 -4.24 -18.23 17.16
CA ASN A 298 -4.94 -19.02 18.17
C ASN A 298 -6.31 -18.45 18.60
N ASP A 299 -6.65 -17.23 18.19
CA ASP A 299 -7.78 -16.47 18.73
C ASP A 299 -9.02 -16.47 17.81
N PHE A 300 -9.05 -17.33 16.79
CA PHE A 300 -10.16 -17.45 15.85
C PHE A 300 -10.31 -18.89 15.33
N PRO A 301 -11.53 -19.41 15.10
CA PRO A 301 -11.75 -20.81 14.72
C PRO A 301 -11.00 -21.27 13.47
N LEU A 302 -10.74 -20.33 12.55
CA LEU A 302 -10.04 -20.58 11.29
C LEU A 302 -8.53 -20.22 11.36
N GLY A 303 -8.04 -19.77 12.52
CA GLY A 303 -6.74 -19.15 12.69
C GLY A 303 -6.67 -17.73 12.11
N GLY A 304 -5.44 -17.24 11.87
CA GLY A 304 -5.18 -15.86 11.43
C GLY A 304 -4.40 -15.73 10.12
N ASN A 305 -4.05 -16.85 9.47
CA ASN A 305 -3.26 -16.83 8.24
C ASN A 305 -4.16 -16.62 7.01
N TYR A 306 -3.68 -15.83 6.07
CA TYR A 306 -4.32 -15.56 4.78
C TYR A 306 -5.79 -15.10 4.92
N CYS A 307 -6.72 -15.74 4.20
CA CYS A 307 -8.15 -15.42 4.26
C CYS A 307 -8.72 -15.51 5.70
N ALA A 308 -8.15 -16.36 6.57
CA ALA A 308 -8.59 -16.46 7.95
C ALA A 308 -8.25 -15.18 8.74
N GLY A 309 -7.10 -14.57 8.49
CA GLY A 309 -6.72 -13.28 9.08
C GLY A 309 -7.64 -12.16 8.63
N VAL A 310 -8.03 -12.14 7.34
CA VAL A 310 -9.05 -11.22 6.83
C VAL A 310 -10.36 -11.37 7.60
N LEU A 311 -10.86 -12.60 7.73
CA LEU A 311 -12.10 -12.90 8.45
C LEU A 311 -12.03 -12.51 9.93
N GLN A 312 -10.89 -12.75 10.59
CA GLN A 312 -10.65 -12.35 11.97
C GLN A 312 -10.67 -10.82 12.14
N GLY A 313 -10.06 -10.08 11.22
CA GLY A 313 -10.09 -8.63 11.20
C GLY A 313 -11.50 -8.05 10.96
N ILE A 314 -12.29 -8.69 10.10
CA ILE A 314 -13.72 -8.34 9.93
C ILE A 314 -14.51 -8.68 11.21
N ALA A 315 -14.18 -9.76 11.93
CA ALA A 315 -14.81 -10.06 13.21
C ALA A 315 -14.54 -8.96 14.25
N PHE A 316 -13.36 -8.36 14.21
CA PHE A 316 -12.96 -7.27 15.10
C PHE A 316 -13.69 -5.96 14.78
N TYR A 317 -13.66 -5.51 13.53
CA TYR A 317 -14.27 -4.21 13.14
C TYR A 317 -15.79 -4.28 12.94
N GLU A 318 -16.30 -5.39 12.41
CA GLU A 318 -17.70 -5.57 12.00
C GLU A 318 -18.28 -6.90 12.52
N PRO A 319 -18.34 -7.11 13.86
CA PRO A 319 -18.71 -8.40 14.46
C PRO A 319 -20.08 -8.92 14.06
N GLN A 320 -21.03 -8.05 13.71
CA GLN A 320 -22.34 -8.43 13.20
C GLN A 320 -22.31 -9.12 11.83
N ILE A 321 -21.29 -8.85 11.01
CA ILE A 321 -21.10 -9.52 9.72
C ILE A 321 -20.69 -10.98 9.97
N ILE A 322 -19.68 -11.21 10.80
CA ILE A 322 -19.17 -12.56 11.08
C ILE A 322 -20.20 -13.44 11.80
N LYS A 323 -20.98 -12.86 12.73
CA LYS A 323 -22.09 -13.60 13.39
C LYS A 323 -23.10 -14.17 12.39
N ARG A 324 -23.39 -13.45 11.29
CA ARG A 324 -24.30 -13.93 10.22
C ARG A 324 -23.68 -15.05 9.39
N LEU A 325 -22.36 -15.05 9.22
CA LEU A 325 -21.64 -16.12 8.52
C LEU A 325 -21.58 -17.44 9.33
N LYS A 326 -21.88 -17.39 10.65
CA LYS A 326 -21.82 -18.53 11.57
C LYS A 326 -20.45 -19.19 11.58
N ILE A 327 -19.40 -18.37 11.58
CA ILE A 327 -18.02 -18.83 11.80
C ILE A 327 -17.91 -19.01 13.32
N SER A 328 -17.91 -20.26 13.78
CA SER A 328 -17.93 -20.66 15.19
C SER A 328 -16.77 -21.55 15.53
#